data_AF-A0A526Y1U7-F1
#
_entry.id   AF-A0A526Y1U7-F1
#
_cell.length_a   1.000
_cell.length_b   1.000
_cell.length_c   1.000
_cell.angle_alpha   90.00
_cell.angle_beta   90.00
_cell.angle_gamma   90.00
#
_symmetry.space_group_name_H-M   'P 1'
#
loop_
_entity.id
_entity.type
_entity.pdbx_description
1 polymer ?
#
loop_
_entity_poly.entity_id
_entity_poly.type
_entity_poly.pdbx_seq_one_letter_code
_entity_poly.pdbx_strand_id
1 'polypeptide(L)'
;PSPEAASPWATETVRAANSERHVDRDEKTGIVTLSIVDDFGEVRDLEHGLANGSIARETWAIHPDNPLSAWGKTHWTQTLSRNGWSVRTETSAEMRSDAQNFMVIARIEAYEGEKLVFERN
;
A
#
# COMPACT_ATOMS: atom_id res chain seq x y z
N PRO A 1 28.82 -28.05 -17.93
CA PRO A 1 28.70 -27.50 -16.56
C PRO A 1 27.24 -27.47 -16.09
N SER A 2 27.00 -27.82 -14.83
CA SER A 2 25.70 -27.59 -14.18
C SER A 2 25.46 -26.10 -13.98
N PRO A 3 24.20 -25.62 -13.94
CA PRO A 3 23.91 -24.21 -13.66
C PRO A 3 24.46 -23.80 -12.29
N GLU A 4 25.03 -22.61 -12.21
CA GLU A 4 25.46 -21.97 -10.96
C GLU A 4 24.52 -20.79 -10.67
N ALA A 5 24.12 -20.63 -9.41
CA ALA A 5 23.27 -19.55 -8.94
C ALA A 5 24.00 -18.72 -7.88
N ALA A 6 23.63 -17.45 -7.76
CA ALA A 6 24.12 -16.58 -6.69
C ALA A 6 23.71 -17.11 -5.31
N SER A 7 24.48 -16.76 -4.28
CA SER A 7 24.10 -17.04 -2.90
C SER A 7 22.74 -16.40 -2.57
N PRO A 8 21.90 -17.05 -1.76
CA PRO A 8 20.63 -16.47 -1.33
C PRO A 8 20.82 -15.11 -0.66
N TRP A 9 19.85 -14.23 -0.85
CA TRP A 9 19.85 -12.93 -0.20
C TRP A 9 19.76 -13.08 1.32
N ALA A 10 20.82 -12.64 2.02
CA ALA A 10 20.92 -12.74 3.47
C ALA A 10 20.09 -11.63 4.12
N THR A 11 18.97 -12.01 4.75
CA THR A 11 18.03 -11.08 5.36
C THR A 11 17.59 -11.51 6.76
N GLU A 12 17.16 -10.52 7.54
CA GLU A 12 16.48 -10.68 8.83
C GLU A 12 15.05 -10.14 8.70
N THR A 13 14.05 -10.92 9.11
CA THR A 13 12.67 -10.43 9.22
C THR A 13 12.52 -9.58 10.47
N VAL A 14 12.33 -8.26 10.29
CA VAL A 14 12.11 -7.31 11.39
C VAL A 14 10.63 -7.31 11.80
N ARG A 15 9.75 -7.45 10.81
CA ARG A 15 8.29 -7.50 11.01
C ARG A 15 7.68 -8.47 10.02
N ALA A 16 6.87 -9.41 10.50
CA ALA A 16 6.23 -10.39 9.65
C ALA A 16 5.21 -9.72 8.71
N ALA A 17 5.06 -10.27 7.51
CA ALA A 17 3.98 -9.90 6.61
C ALA A 17 2.64 -10.40 7.14
N ASN A 18 1.58 -9.64 6.87
CA ASN A 18 0.20 -10.01 7.19
C ASN A 18 -0.73 -9.47 6.11
N SER A 19 -1.76 -10.22 5.75
CA SER A 19 -2.68 -9.83 4.68
C SER A 19 -4.11 -10.14 5.09
N GLU A 20 -4.97 -9.13 5.09
CA GLU A 20 -6.36 -9.23 5.47
C GLU A 20 -7.26 -8.62 4.39
N ARG A 21 -8.39 -9.30 4.13
CA ARG A 21 -9.41 -8.87 3.18
C ARG A 21 -10.78 -9.11 3.80
N HIS A 22 -11.59 -8.05 3.90
CA HIS A 22 -12.94 -8.11 4.44
C HIS A 22 -13.95 -7.67 3.38
N VAL A 23 -15.05 -8.41 3.26
CA VAL A 23 -16.14 -8.07 2.35
C VAL A 23 -17.40 -7.83 3.16
N ASP A 24 -17.87 -6.60 3.16
CA ASP A 24 -19.10 -6.16 3.79
C ASP A 24 -20.22 -6.02 2.75
N ARG A 25 -21.43 -6.45 3.11
CA ARG A 25 -22.65 -6.21 2.32
C ARG A 25 -23.66 -5.49 3.21
N ASP A 26 -24.03 -4.28 2.80
CA ASP A 26 -25.07 -3.53 3.48
C ASP A 26 -26.44 -3.93 2.91
N GLU A 27 -27.20 -4.71 3.67
CA GLU A 27 -28.53 -5.20 3.26
C GLU A 27 -29.56 -4.07 3.07
N LYS A 28 -29.36 -2.91 3.69
CA LYS A 28 -30.26 -1.76 3.53
C LYS A 28 -29.99 -1.01 2.23
N THR A 29 -28.71 -0.83 1.88
CA THR A 29 -28.31 0.00 0.73
C THR A 29 -27.93 -0.81 -0.51
N GLY A 30 -27.69 -2.12 -0.37
CA GLY A 30 -27.21 -3.00 -1.44
C GLY A 30 -25.72 -2.83 -1.76
N ILE A 31 -24.99 -1.93 -1.06
CA ILE A 31 -23.58 -1.67 -1.34
C ILE A 31 -22.72 -2.83 -0.85
N VAL A 32 -21.81 -3.28 -1.72
CA VAL A 32 -20.74 -4.23 -1.38
C VAL A 32 -19.44 -3.46 -1.23
N THR A 33 -18.75 -3.64 -0.11
CA THR A 33 -17.45 -3.00 0.17
C THR A 33 -16.39 -4.06 0.42
N LEU A 34 -15.24 -3.94 -0.24
CA LEU A 34 -14.03 -4.71 -0.01
C LEU A 34 -12.99 -3.82 0.69
N SER A 35 -12.62 -4.18 1.92
CA SER A 35 -11.53 -3.55 2.65
C SER A 35 -10.30 -4.46 2.62
N ILE A 36 -9.14 -3.93 2.27
CA ILE A 36 -7.88 -4.68 2.18
C ILE A 36 -6.84 -4.00 3.06
N VAL A 37 -6.13 -4.79 3.86
CA VAL A 37 -4.88 -4.39 4.51
C VAL A 37 -3.83 -5.40 4.11
N ASP A 38 -2.92 -5.01 3.22
CA ASP A 38 -1.82 -5.85 2.78
C ASP A 38 -0.52 -5.30 3.32
N ASP A 39 -0.05 -5.94 4.38
CA ASP A 39 1.17 -5.58 5.08
C ASP A 39 2.30 -6.52 4.63
N PHE A 40 3.24 -5.98 3.86
CA PHE A 40 4.33 -6.76 3.28
C PHE A 40 5.45 -7.04 4.29
N GLY A 41 5.27 -6.63 5.56
CA GLY A 41 6.26 -6.80 6.60
C GLY A 41 7.41 -5.81 6.49
N GLU A 42 8.52 -6.14 7.15
CA GLU A 42 9.77 -5.40 7.06
C GLU A 42 10.94 -6.39 7.11
N VAL A 43 11.86 -6.27 6.16
CA VAL A 43 13.07 -7.09 6.09
C VAL A 43 14.31 -6.22 6.11
N ARG A 44 15.33 -6.66 6.82
CA ARG A 44 16.65 -6.04 6.90
C ARG A 44 17.65 -6.85 6.11
N ASP A 45 18.32 -6.19 5.18
CA ASP A 45 19.49 -6.74 4.51
C ASP A 45 20.66 -6.86 5.50
N LEU A 46 21.28 -8.04 5.59
CA LEU A 46 22.36 -8.31 6.55
C LEU A 46 23.74 -7.84 6.09
N GLU A 47 23.94 -7.57 4.80
CA GLU A 47 25.19 -7.06 4.26
C GLU A 47 25.33 -5.56 4.55
N HIS A 48 24.29 -4.78 4.25
CA HIS A 48 24.33 -3.33 4.37
C HIS A 48 23.40 -2.74 5.41
N GLY A 49 22.60 -3.55 6.12
CA GLY A 49 21.80 -3.13 7.28
C GLY A 49 20.57 -2.28 6.97
N LEU A 50 20.12 -2.23 5.71
CA LEU A 50 18.93 -1.43 5.34
C LEU A 50 17.68 -2.26 5.61
N ALA A 51 16.79 -1.73 6.44
CA ALA A 51 15.44 -2.25 6.60
C ALA A 51 14.50 -1.58 5.60
N ASN A 52 13.66 -2.37 4.94
CA ASN A 52 12.61 -1.90 4.04
C ASN A 52 11.29 -2.57 4.39
N GLY A 53 10.23 -1.78 4.45
CA GLY A 53 8.88 -2.24 4.74
C GLY A 53 7.85 -1.50 3.92
N SER A 54 6.68 -2.12 3.74
CA SER A 54 5.56 -1.44 3.11
C SER A 54 4.23 -2.02 3.56
N ILE A 55 3.18 -1.20 3.45
CA ILE A 55 1.79 -1.59 3.74
C ILE A 55 0.85 -0.83 2.82
N ALA A 56 -0.08 -1.55 2.22
CA ALA A 56 -1.17 -1.02 1.41
C ALA A 56 -2.51 -1.16 2.16
N ARG A 57 -3.32 -0.11 2.12
CA ARG A 57 -4.67 -0.07 2.69
C ARG A 57 -5.62 0.38 1.61
N GLU A 58 -6.63 -0.42 1.32
CA GLU A 58 -7.54 -0.16 0.21
C GLU A 58 -9.00 -0.33 0.64
N THR A 59 -9.87 0.45 0.03
CA THR A 59 -11.31 0.32 0.16
C THR A 59 -11.95 0.47 -1.20
N TRP A 60 -12.68 -0.54 -1.62
CA TRP A 60 -13.40 -0.58 -2.89
C TRP A 60 -14.87 -0.79 -2.61
N ALA A 61 -15.76 -0.03 -3.24
CA ALA A 61 -17.19 -0.25 -3.05
C ALA A 61 -17.98 -0.04 -4.34
N ILE A 62 -19.09 -0.77 -4.45
CA ILE A 62 -19.98 -0.77 -5.60
C ILE A 62 -21.40 -1.21 -5.19
N HIS A 63 -22.42 -0.61 -5.81
CA HIS A 63 -23.76 -1.17 -5.83
C HIS A 63 -23.89 -2.12 -7.03
N PRO A 64 -24.25 -3.41 -6.85
CA PRO A 64 -24.27 -4.41 -7.93
C PRO A 64 -25.10 -4.01 -9.16
N ASP A 65 -26.23 -3.33 -8.93
CA ASP A 65 -27.13 -2.90 -10.02
C ASP A 65 -26.76 -1.54 -10.64
N ASN A 66 -25.73 -0.86 -10.13
CA ASN A 66 -25.29 0.44 -10.64
C ASN A 66 -23.77 0.46 -10.83
N PRO A 67 -23.25 0.10 -12.02
CA PRO A 67 -21.81 0.06 -12.25
C PRO A 67 -21.12 1.44 -12.15
N LEU A 68 -21.87 2.54 -12.31
CA LEU A 68 -21.35 3.91 -12.16
C LEU A 68 -21.26 4.35 -10.69
N SER A 69 -21.65 3.49 -9.74
CA SER A 69 -21.45 3.75 -8.30
C SER A 69 -20.06 3.33 -7.80
N ALA A 70 -19.26 2.67 -8.64
CA ALA A 70 -17.96 2.15 -8.26
C ALA A 70 -17.02 3.27 -7.79
N TRP A 71 -16.42 3.07 -6.63
CA TRP A 71 -15.36 3.93 -6.13
C TRP A 71 -14.27 3.14 -5.40
N GLY A 72 -13.09 3.74 -5.34
CA GLY A 72 -11.92 3.18 -4.67
C GLY A 72 -11.16 4.23 -3.89
N LYS A 73 -10.54 3.82 -2.79
CA LYS A 73 -9.54 4.57 -2.05
C LYS A 73 -8.34 3.68 -1.79
N THR A 74 -7.14 4.23 -1.95
CA THR A 74 -5.89 3.54 -1.62
C THR A 74 -5.03 4.44 -0.75
N HIS A 75 -4.27 3.84 0.15
CA HIS A 75 -3.22 4.48 0.94
C HIS A 75 -2.04 3.51 1.04
N TRP A 76 -0.87 3.95 0.62
CA TRP A 76 0.36 3.17 0.68
C TRP A 76 1.36 3.87 1.58
N THR A 77 2.01 3.11 2.44
CA THR A 77 3.20 3.54 3.17
C THR A 77 4.38 2.68 2.75
N GLN A 78 5.50 3.30 2.40
CA GLN A 78 6.79 2.62 2.20
C GLN A 78 7.83 3.24 3.14
N THR A 79 8.60 2.40 3.82
CA THR A 79 9.64 2.81 4.78
C THR A 79 11.00 2.27 4.37
N LEU A 80 12.03 3.06 4.59
CA LEU A 80 13.43 2.66 4.53
C LEU A 80 14.12 3.18 5.78
N SER A 81 14.95 2.35 6.43
CA SER A 81 15.71 2.80 7.60
C SER A 81 17.04 2.07 7.76
N ARG A 82 18.04 2.78 8.28
CA ARG A 82 19.38 2.24 8.59
C ARG A 82 20.16 3.20 9.48
N ASN A 83 20.80 2.69 10.53
CA ASN A 83 21.79 3.43 11.34
C ASN A 83 21.32 4.82 11.80
N GLY A 84 20.07 4.94 12.28
CA GLY A 84 19.49 6.20 12.75
C GLY A 84 18.94 7.11 11.63
N TRP A 85 19.18 6.79 10.36
CA TRP A 85 18.49 7.40 9.22
C TRP A 85 17.19 6.65 8.92
N SER A 86 16.13 7.39 8.58
CA SER A 86 14.87 6.83 8.10
C SER A 86 14.19 7.76 7.10
N VAL A 87 13.52 7.18 6.12
CA VAL A 87 12.62 7.88 5.21
C VAL A 87 11.31 7.10 5.07
N ARG A 88 10.23 7.84 4.82
CA ARG A 88 8.90 7.29 4.58
C ARG A 88 8.26 8.01 3.40
N THR A 89 7.65 7.25 2.50
CA THR A 89 6.78 7.81 1.46
C THR A 89 5.36 7.37 1.75
N GLU A 90 4.42 8.30 1.63
CA GLU A 90 3.00 8.00 1.63
C GLU A 90 2.38 8.38 0.30
N THR A 91 1.51 7.52 -0.21
CA THR A 91 0.65 7.84 -1.35
C THR A 91 -0.79 7.56 -0.99
N SER A 92 -1.69 8.40 -1.46
CA SER A 92 -3.12 8.12 -1.40
C SER A 92 -3.79 8.46 -2.72
N ALA A 93 -4.84 7.72 -3.07
CA ALA A 93 -5.66 8.04 -4.21
C ALA A 93 -7.13 7.75 -3.92
N GLU A 94 -8.02 8.60 -4.41
CA GLU A 94 -9.44 8.32 -4.54
C GLU A 94 -9.82 8.24 -6.02
N MET A 95 -10.58 7.22 -6.38
CA MET A 95 -11.01 6.95 -7.75
C MET A 95 -12.52 6.78 -7.79
N ARG A 96 -13.18 7.43 -8.76
CA ARG A 96 -14.62 7.27 -9.04
C ARG A 96 -14.85 7.35 -10.55
N SER A 97 -15.95 6.81 -11.03
CA SER A 97 -16.40 7.00 -12.41
C SER A 97 -17.84 7.45 -12.47
N ASP A 98 -18.18 8.15 -13.55
CA ASP A 98 -19.56 8.31 -14.01
C ASP A 98 -19.65 7.88 -15.49
N ALA A 99 -20.79 8.13 -16.15
CA ALA A 99 -21.02 7.71 -17.53
C ALA A 99 -20.05 8.33 -18.56
N GLN A 100 -19.40 9.43 -18.20
CA GLN A 100 -18.59 10.25 -19.11
C GLN A 100 -17.15 10.41 -18.63
N ASN A 101 -16.90 10.30 -17.33
CA ASN A 101 -15.64 10.66 -16.71
C ASN A 101 -15.10 9.55 -15.82
N PHE A 102 -13.77 9.44 -15.81
CA PHE A 102 -13.02 8.76 -14.78
C PHE A 102 -12.25 9.81 -13.97
N MET A 103 -12.55 9.89 -12.68
CA MET A 103 -12.03 10.93 -11.79
C MET A 103 -11.04 10.29 -10.82
N VAL A 104 -9.83 10.84 -10.79
CA VAL A 104 -8.77 10.41 -9.87
C VAL A 104 -8.21 11.64 -9.18
N ILE A 105 -8.14 11.58 -7.86
CA ILE A 105 -7.42 12.56 -7.04
C ILE A 105 -6.36 11.76 -6.29
N ALA A 106 -5.12 12.21 -6.35
CA ALA A 106 -4.02 11.56 -5.67
C ALA A 106 -3.25 12.57 -4.81
N ARG A 107 -2.45 12.04 -3.89
CA ARG A 107 -1.49 12.79 -3.09
C ARG A 107 -0.29 11.93 -2.81
N ILE A 108 0.89 12.53 -2.85
CA ILE A 108 2.14 11.92 -2.43
C ILE A 108 2.82 12.81 -1.39
N GLU A 109 3.41 12.18 -0.38
CA GLU A 109 4.17 12.82 0.68
C GLU A 109 5.49 12.05 0.88
N ALA A 110 6.59 12.74 1.11
CA ALA A 110 7.87 12.13 1.45
C ALA A 110 8.44 12.77 2.71
N TYR A 111 8.96 11.92 3.59
CA TYR A 111 9.45 12.27 4.92
C TYR A 111 10.90 11.82 5.10
N GLU A 112 11.71 12.67 5.76
CA GLU A 112 13.00 12.30 6.35
C GLU A 112 12.85 12.33 7.88
N GLY A 113 12.95 11.17 8.52
CA GLY A 113 12.41 10.97 9.86
C GLY A 113 10.92 11.34 9.88
N GLU A 114 10.54 12.25 10.78
CA GLU A 114 9.17 12.79 10.89
C GLU A 114 8.97 14.11 10.12
N LYS A 115 10.02 14.63 9.46
CA LYS A 115 9.94 15.89 8.74
C LYS A 115 9.43 15.64 7.32
N LEU A 116 8.27 16.23 6.98
CA LEU A 116 7.80 16.30 5.60
C LEU A 116 8.77 17.14 4.77
N VAL A 117 9.35 16.55 3.74
CA VAL A 117 10.32 17.20 2.84
C VAL A 117 9.77 17.43 1.43
N PHE A 118 8.67 16.74 1.08
CA PHE A 118 7.99 16.92 -0.20
C PHE A 118 6.52 16.52 -0.09
N GLU A 119 5.64 17.26 -0.75
CA GLU A 119 4.25 16.88 -0.96
C GLU A 119 3.77 17.36 -2.34
N ARG A 120 2.83 16.62 -2.93
CA ARG A 120 2.14 17.03 -4.15
C ARG A 120 0.78 16.33 -4.28
N ASN A 121 -0.19 17.03 -4.85
CA ASN A 121 -1.47 16.47 -5.29
C ASN A 121 -1.40 16.12 -6.79
#